data_AF-A0A379C9W2-F1
#
_entry.id   AF-A0A379C9W2-F1
#
_cell.length_a   1.000
_cell.length_b   1.000
_cell.length_c   1.000
_cell.angle_alpha   90.00
_cell.angle_beta   90.00
_cell.angle_gamma   90.00
#
_symmetry.space_group_name_H-M   'P 1'
#
loop_
_entity.id
_entity.type
_entity.pdbx_description
1 polymer ?
#
loop_
_entity_poly.entity_id
_entity_poly.type
_entity_poly.pdbx_seq_one_letter_code
_entity_poly.pdbx_strand_id
1 'polypeptide(L)'
;MKYNKTIEQIKNRKMARSELARLKVNTENIYKKGDLDAKYVINTIDSIIPTDTHIVFMEFCPNANVHNRRDIRWRSKGICEFDFFKSQKQLKKFYSVCKGDLVILKKREKFGKTMKLYGYGRVIAIAYDEYNVRYLKIQWSSQEEIIEVPLMGCNSTVDIKNRLY
;
A
#
# COMPACT_ATOMS: atom_id res chain seq x y z
N MET A 1 9.85 -8.69 -28.18
CA MET A 1 10.25 -7.97 -26.96
C MET A 1 10.82 -8.98 -25.96
N LYS A 2 11.95 -8.67 -25.33
CA LYS A 2 12.81 -9.62 -24.59
C LYS A 2 12.11 -10.38 -23.46
N TYR A 3 11.12 -9.77 -22.82
CA TYR A 3 10.45 -10.29 -21.61
C TYR A 3 9.00 -10.76 -21.82
N ASN A 4 8.61 -11.10 -23.06
CA ASN A 4 7.22 -11.47 -23.39
C ASN A 4 6.63 -12.57 -22.48
N LYS A 5 7.37 -13.66 -22.25
CA LYS A 5 6.91 -14.78 -21.41
C LYS A 5 6.65 -14.34 -19.96
N THR A 6 7.52 -13.49 -19.41
CA THR A 6 7.36 -12.94 -18.05
C THR A 6 6.13 -12.04 -17.97
N ILE A 7 5.92 -11.19 -18.97
CA ILE A 7 4.76 -10.29 -19.05
C ILE A 7 3.45 -11.07 -19.13
N GLU A 8 3.42 -12.16 -19.90
CA GLU A 8 2.25 -13.04 -19.93
C GLU A 8 1.98 -13.70 -18.57
N GLN A 9 3.01 -14.16 -17.86
CA GLN A 9 2.84 -14.72 -16.51
C GLN A 9 2.28 -13.69 -15.53
N ILE A 10 2.72 -12.42 -15.63
CA ILE A 10 2.20 -11.32 -14.82
C ILE A 10 0.73 -11.04 -15.14
N LYS A 11 0.39 -10.88 -16.44
CA LYS A 11 -0.98 -10.61 -16.89
C LYS A 11 -1.96 -11.72 -16.50
N ASN A 12 -1.50 -12.97 -16.59
CA ASN A 12 -2.27 -14.15 -16.22
C ASN A 12 -2.30 -14.43 -14.71
N ARG A 13 -1.77 -13.53 -13.86
CA ARG A 13 -1.74 -13.65 -12.39
C ARG A 13 -1.11 -14.96 -11.88
N LYS A 14 -0.12 -15.49 -12.62
CA LYS A 14 0.57 -16.75 -12.27
C LYS A 14 1.70 -16.57 -11.26
N MET A 15 1.97 -15.34 -10.83
CA MET A 15 3.02 -14.99 -9.88
C MET A 15 2.41 -14.49 -8.58
N ALA A 16 2.93 -14.98 -7.46
CA ALA A 16 2.62 -14.43 -6.15
C ALA A 16 3.18 -13.01 -6.02
N ARG A 17 2.57 -12.22 -5.14
CA ARG A 17 2.97 -10.82 -4.92
C ARG A 17 4.42 -10.66 -4.46
N SER A 18 4.91 -11.58 -3.62
CA SER A 18 6.31 -11.62 -3.20
C SER A 18 7.27 -11.83 -4.39
N GLU A 19 6.86 -12.66 -5.35
CA GLU A 19 7.60 -12.89 -6.59
C GLU A 19 7.56 -11.66 -7.48
N LEU A 20 6.40 -11.00 -7.63
CA LEU A 20 6.26 -9.75 -8.37
C LEU A 20 7.11 -8.63 -7.75
N ALA A 21 7.16 -8.51 -6.42
CA ALA A 21 7.99 -7.53 -5.73
C ALA A 21 9.49 -7.78 -5.96
N ARG A 22 9.93 -9.04 -5.87
CA ARG A 22 11.33 -9.41 -6.17
C ARG A 22 11.67 -9.17 -7.64
N LEU A 23 10.75 -9.54 -8.54
CA LEU A 23 10.90 -9.31 -9.97
C LEU A 23 11.03 -7.83 -10.25
N LYS A 24 10.16 -6.98 -9.69
CA LYS A 24 10.22 -5.53 -9.84
C LYS A 24 11.59 -4.96 -9.44
N VAL A 25 12.10 -5.31 -8.26
CA VAL A 25 13.43 -4.85 -7.80
C VAL A 25 14.55 -5.30 -8.75
N ASN A 26 14.53 -6.57 -9.17
CA ASN A 26 15.54 -7.10 -10.10
C ASN A 26 15.46 -6.40 -11.47
N THR A 27 14.26 -6.21 -11.98
CA THR A 27 13.98 -5.55 -13.26
C THR A 27 14.35 -4.07 -13.23
N GLU A 28 14.11 -3.36 -12.12
CA GLU A 28 14.58 -1.98 -11.91
C GLU A 28 16.11 -1.89 -11.97
N ASN A 29 16.82 -2.85 -11.37
CA ASN A 29 18.29 -2.91 -11.46
C ASN A 29 18.78 -3.19 -12.88
N ILE A 30 18.08 -4.05 -13.63
CA ILE A 30 18.39 -4.34 -15.03
C ILE A 30 18.15 -3.11 -15.91
N TYR A 31 17.03 -2.41 -15.72
CA TYR A 31 16.72 -1.15 -16.40
C TYR A 31 17.79 -0.08 -16.16
N LYS A 32 18.24 0.08 -14.91
CA LYS A 32 19.34 0.99 -14.54
C LYS A 32 20.67 0.64 -15.21
N LYS A 33 20.87 -0.62 -15.61
CA LYS A 33 22.05 -1.08 -16.34
C LYS A 33 21.95 -0.88 -17.86
N GLY A 34 20.87 -0.25 -18.35
CA GLY A 34 20.70 0.15 -19.74
C GLY A 34 19.72 -0.69 -20.56
N ASP A 35 19.09 -1.71 -19.98
CA ASP A 35 18.12 -2.53 -20.70
C ASP A 35 16.73 -1.87 -20.69
N LEU A 36 16.41 -1.15 -21.75
CA LEU A 36 15.15 -0.40 -21.87
C LEU A 36 13.91 -1.31 -21.94
N ASP A 37 14.03 -2.55 -22.44
CA ASP A 37 12.92 -3.52 -22.52
C ASP A 37 12.41 -3.90 -21.13
N ALA A 38 13.25 -3.79 -20.09
CA ALA A 38 12.88 -4.04 -18.70
C ALA A 38 11.78 -3.08 -18.20
N LYS A 39 11.65 -1.88 -18.79
CA LYS A 39 10.61 -0.91 -18.45
C LYS A 39 9.19 -1.45 -18.68
N TYR A 40 9.00 -2.29 -19.70
CA TYR A 40 7.69 -2.89 -20.00
C TYR A 40 7.26 -3.88 -18.91
N VAL A 41 8.21 -4.61 -18.32
CA VAL A 41 7.94 -5.51 -17.20
C VAL A 41 7.53 -4.69 -15.97
N ILE A 42 8.25 -3.61 -15.65
CA ILE A 42 7.92 -2.72 -14.53
C ILE A 42 6.51 -2.14 -14.70
N ASN A 43 6.22 -1.58 -15.87
CA ASN A 43 4.90 -1.02 -16.18
C ASN A 43 3.79 -2.07 -16.11
N THR A 44 4.05 -3.31 -16.56
CA THR A 44 3.07 -4.39 -16.49
C THR A 44 2.77 -4.74 -15.03
N ILE A 45 3.81 -4.85 -14.18
CA ILE A 45 3.63 -5.10 -12.73
C ILE A 45 2.82 -3.97 -12.10
N ASP A 46 3.10 -2.72 -12.45
CA ASP A 46 2.41 -1.54 -11.91
C ASP A 46 0.96 -1.39 -12.41
N SER A 47 0.61 -2.08 -13.49
CA SER A 47 -0.74 -2.09 -14.06
C SER A 47 -1.67 -3.14 -13.45
N ILE A 48 -1.15 -4.09 -12.65
CA ILE A 48 -1.97 -5.15 -12.05
C ILE A 48 -2.98 -4.53 -11.08
N ILE A 49 -4.27 -4.78 -11.33
CA ILE A 49 -5.35 -4.44 -10.40
C ILE A 49 -5.31 -5.45 -9.25
N PRO A 50 -5.12 -5.03 -7.98
CA PRO A 50 -5.10 -5.91 -6.83
C PRO A 50 -6.49 -6.43 -6.55
N THR A 51 -6.54 -7.64 -6.03
CA THR A 51 -7.71 -8.16 -5.33
C THR A 51 -7.69 -7.62 -3.90
N ASP A 52 -8.85 -7.45 -3.26
CA ASP A 52 -9.00 -6.98 -1.86
C ASP A 52 -8.40 -7.91 -0.80
N THR A 53 -7.57 -8.85 -1.23
CA THR A 53 -6.75 -9.74 -0.39
C THR A 53 -5.63 -9.02 0.35
N HIS A 54 -5.35 -7.74 0.04
CA HIS A 54 -4.27 -6.97 0.64
C HIS A 54 -4.74 -5.59 1.12
N ILE A 55 -4.72 -5.41 2.44
CA ILE A 55 -5.09 -4.17 3.11
C ILE A 55 -3.86 -3.57 3.79
N VAL A 56 -3.60 -2.29 3.52
CA VAL A 56 -2.52 -1.51 4.11
C VAL A 56 -3.07 -0.66 5.25
N PHE A 57 -2.75 -1.04 6.48
CA PHE A 57 -3.04 -0.20 7.65
C PHE A 57 -1.93 0.82 7.89
N MET A 58 -2.16 2.06 7.46
CA MET A 58 -1.17 3.12 7.46
C MET A 58 -1.31 4.04 8.68
N GLU A 59 -0.22 4.23 9.42
CA GLU A 59 -0.16 5.27 10.45
C GLU A 59 0.21 6.62 9.84
N PHE A 60 -0.45 7.67 10.30
CA PHE A 60 -0.33 9.04 9.78
C PHE A 60 0.13 10.04 10.85
N CYS A 61 0.55 9.56 12.03
CA CYS A 61 1.05 10.35 13.15
C CYS A 61 2.57 10.17 13.29
N PRO A 62 3.38 11.06 12.69
CA PRO A 62 4.83 11.17 12.89
C PRO A 62 5.20 11.10 14.37
N ASN A 63 6.22 10.29 14.71
CA ASN A 63 6.68 10.12 16.10
C ASN A 63 5.56 9.74 17.09
N ALA A 64 4.49 9.08 16.59
CA ALA A 64 3.28 8.76 17.34
C ALA A 64 2.49 9.98 17.91
N ASN A 65 2.86 11.20 17.55
CA ASN A 65 2.23 12.42 18.06
C ASN A 65 1.02 12.82 17.19
N VAL A 66 -0.14 12.98 17.84
CA VAL A 66 -1.40 13.34 17.17
C VAL A 66 -1.39 14.78 16.62
N HIS A 67 -0.62 15.68 17.22
CA HIS A 67 -0.46 17.06 16.73
C HIS A 67 0.25 17.10 15.37
N ASN A 68 1.03 16.07 15.05
CA ASN A 68 1.72 15.95 13.78
C ASN A 68 0.90 15.19 12.73
N ARG A 69 -0.38 14.91 12.99
CA ARG A 69 -1.22 14.08 12.11
C ARG A 69 -1.24 14.62 10.68
N ARG A 70 -1.15 13.71 9.72
CA ARG A 70 -1.11 14.04 8.28
C ARG A 70 -2.32 13.58 7.50
N ASP A 71 -3.19 12.77 8.10
CA ASP A 71 -4.37 12.21 7.45
C ASP A 71 -5.27 13.27 6.80
N ILE A 72 -5.46 14.42 7.46
CA ILE A 72 -6.27 15.52 6.90
C ILE A 72 -5.65 16.04 5.59
N ARG A 73 -4.36 16.37 5.61
CA ARG A 73 -3.62 16.83 4.41
C ARG A 73 -3.64 15.74 3.33
N TRP A 74 -3.31 14.51 3.68
CA TRP A 74 -3.27 13.38 2.77
C TRP A 74 -4.60 13.15 2.06
N ARG A 75 -5.71 13.19 2.83
CA ARG A 75 -7.06 13.09 2.29
C ARG A 75 -7.40 14.23 1.35
N SER A 76 -7.16 15.48 1.77
CA SER A 76 -7.44 16.66 0.94
C SER A 76 -6.65 16.68 -0.38
N LYS A 77 -5.42 16.15 -0.39
CA LYS A 77 -4.54 16.15 -1.56
C LYS A 77 -4.62 14.88 -2.41
N GLY A 78 -5.36 13.86 -1.97
CA GLY A 78 -5.38 12.58 -2.70
C GLY A 78 -4.05 11.83 -2.66
N ILE A 79 -3.30 11.92 -1.57
CA ILE A 79 -1.96 11.31 -1.44
C ILE A 79 -1.78 10.51 -0.15
N CYS A 80 -0.76 9.66 -0.10
CA CYS A 80 -0.23 9.03 1.11
C CYS A 80 1.31 8.93 1.02
N GLU A 81 2.02 9.38 2.04
CA GLU A 81 3.48 9.49 2.06
C GLU A 81 4.09 8.62 3.18
N PHE A 82 5.36 8.24 3.06
CA PHE A 82 6.11 7.62 4.15
C PHE A 82 7.55 8.12 4.17
N ASP A 83 7.74 9.22 4.88
CA ASP A 83 8.99 9.98 4.99
C ASP A 83 9.63 9.81 6.38
N PHE A 84 9.21 8.79 7.14
CA PHE A 84 9.85 8.35 8.38
C PHE A 84 10.94 7.34 8.09
N PHE A 85 12.09 7.84 7.63
CA PHE A 85 13.25 7.05 7.21
C PHE A 85 13.94 6.22 8.32
N LYS A 86 13.42 6.19 9.55
CA LYS A 86 14.06 5.50 10.68
C LYS A 86 13.97 3.96 10.60
N SER A 87 13.13 3.37 9.75
CA SER A 87 13.02 1.91 9.61
C SER A 87 13.02 1.44 8.15
N GLN A 88 14.15 0.89 7.70
CA GLN A 88 14.27 0.23 6.40
C GLN A 88 13.24 -0.89 6.18
N LYS A 89 12.85 -1.60 7.26
CA LYS A 89 11.82 -2.64 7.19
C LYS A 89 10.44 -2.08 6.88
N GLN A 90 10.08 -0.94 7.47
CA GLN A 90 8.81 -0.26 7.19
C GLN A 90 8.82 0.37 5.80
N LEU A 91 9.94 0.97 5.41
CA LEU A 91 10.12 1.52 4.07
C LEU A 91 9.91 0.45 2.99
N LYS A 92 10.53 -0.73 3.14
CA LYS A 92 10.32 -1.87 2.23
C LYS A 92 8.85 -2.29 2.15
N LYS A 93 8.12 -2.29 3.27
CA LYS A 93 6.67 -2.58 3.29
C LYS A 93 5.88 -1.52 2.53
N PHE A 94 6.16 -0.24 2.77
CA PHE A 94 5.52 0.85 2.03
C PHE A 94 5.81 0.76 0.51
N TYR A 95 7.03 0.38 0.14
CA TYR A 95 7.43 0.21 -1.25
C TYR A 95 6.82 -1.05 -1.90
N SER A 96 6.31 -1.99 -1.11
CA SER A 96 5.57 -3.16 -1.61
C SER A 96 4.10 -2.88 -1.94
N VAL A 97 3.58 -1.70 -1.55
CA VAL A 97 2.23 -1.27 -1.91
C VAL A 97 2.12 -1.11 -3.43
N CYS A 98 0.98 -1.40 -4.01
CA CYS A 98 0.76 -1.35 -5.45
C CYS A 98 -0.47 -0.51 -5.76
N LYS A 99 -0.58 -0.06 -7.02
CA LYS A 99 -1.84 0.49 -7.54
C LYS A 99 -2.96 -0.48 -7.24
N GLY A 100 -4.08 0.04 -6.76
CA GLY A 100 -5.37 -0.58 -6.43
C GLY A 100 -5.48 -1.17 -5.02
N ASP A 101 -4.39 -1.18 -4.23
CA ASP A 101 -4.44 -1.65 -2.85
C ASP A 101 -5.37 -0.76 -2.02
N LEU A 102 -6.06 -1.39 -1.07
CA LEU A 102 -6.87 -0.70 -0.08
C LEU A 102 -5.97 -0.17 1.04
N VAL A 103 -5.95 1.15 1.22
CA VAL A 103 -5.24 1.82 2.32
C VAL A 103 -6.26 2.26 3.35
N ILE A 104 -6.06 1.85 4.60
CA ILE A 104 -6.85 2.27 5.76
C ILE A 104 -5.96 3.07 6.70
N LEU A 105 -6.33 4.31 6.97
CA LEU A 105 -5.63 5.17 7.92
C LEU A 105 -5.99 4.76 9.34
N LYS A 106 -4.98 4.41 10.14
CA LYS A 106 -5.16 4.02 11.55
C LYS A 106 -4.30 4.82 12.51
N LYS A 107 -4.76 4.93 13.76
CA LYS A 107 -3.94 5.28 14.92
C LYS A 107 -4.13 4.20 16.00
N ARG A 108 -3.03 3.67 16.53
CA ARG A 108 -3.09 2.80 17.72
C ARG A 108 -3.30 3.66 18.96
N GLU A 109 -4.25 3.27 19.80
CA GLU A 109 -4.52 3.93 21.09
C GLU A 109 -3.82 3.18 22.23
N LYS A 110 -4.00 1.85 22.29
CA LYS A 110 -3.33 0.97 23.24
C LYS A 110 -2.66 -0.15 22.47
N PHE A 111 -1.36 -0.35 22.71
CA PHE A 111 -0.57 -1.37 22.00
C PHE A 111 -1.21 -2.75 22.14
N GLY A 112 -1.42 -3.44 21.01
CA GLY A 112 -2.04 -4.77 20.98
C GLY A 112 -3.53 -4.84 21.32
N LYS A 113 -4.19 -3.70 21.66
CA LYS A 113 -5.58 -3.71 22.14
C LYS A 113 -6.54 -2.97 21.23
N THR A 114 -6.27 -1.70 20.92
CA THR A 114 -7.22 -0.89 20.15
C THR A 114 -6.58 0.07 19.16
N MET A 115 -7.27 0.26 18.04
CA MET A 115 -6.97 1.26 17.03
C MET A 115 -8.21 2.05 16.66
N LYS A 116 -8.01 3.30 16.24
CA LYS A 116 -9.02 4.14 15.60
C LYS A 116 -8.72 4.21 14.10
N LEU A 117 -9.78 4.21 13.28
CA LEU A 117 -9.69 4.36 11.83
C LEU A 117 -10.13 5.77 11.43
N TYR A 118 -9.45 6.38 10.46
CA TYR A 118 -9.62 7.80 10.11
C TYR A 118 -10.00 8.04 8.64
N GLY A 119 -10.16 6.96 7.89
CA GLY A 119 -10.49 6.99 6.48
C GLY A 119 -9.85 5.83 5.75
N TYR A 120 -10.33 5.58 4.54
CA TYR A 120 -9.78 4.58 3.65
C TYR A 120 -9.85 5.05 2.20
N GLY A 121 -9.10 4.42 1.33
CA GLY A 121 -9.07 4.73 -0.09
C GLY A 121 -8.27 3.73 -0.88
N ARG A 122 -8.35 3.82 -2.20
CA ARG A 122 -7.61 2.94 -3.10
C ARG A 122 -6.44 3.66 -3.75
N VAL A 123 -5.30 2.99 -3.83
CA VAL A 123 -4.15 3.52 -4.57
C VAL A 123 -4.51 3.60 -6.05
N ILE A 124 -4.43 4.78 -6.66
CA ILE A 124 -4.69 4.93 -8.10
C ILE A 124 -3.40 4.98 -8.92
N ALA A 125 -2.29 5.38 -8.30
CA ALA A 125 -0.96 5.39 -8.92
C ALA A 125 0.16 5.45 -7.88
N ILE A 126 1.36 5.04 -8.30
CA ILE A 126 2.62 5.27 -7.60
C ILE A 126 3.28 6.51 -8.22
N ALA A 127 3.77 7.42 -7.39
CA ALA A 127 4.42 8.65 -7.83
C ALA A 127 5.68 8.95 -7.00
N TYR A 128 6.49 9.88 -7.50
CA TYR A 128 7.78 10.28 -6.91
C TYR A 128 7.85 11.80 -6.89
N ASP A 129 8.40 12.38 -5.82
CA ASP A 129 8.67 13.81 -5.74
C ASP A 129 10.00 14.18 -6.43
N GLU A 130 10.38 15.46 -6.34
CA GLU A 130 11.62 15.98 -6.92
C GLU A 130 12.89 15.37 -6.32
N TYR A 131 12.81 14.82 -5.11
CA TYR A 131 13.91 14.12 -4.43
C TYR A 131 13.87 12.60 -4.66
N ASN A 132 13.03 12.13 -5.59
CA ASN A 132 12.81 10.72 -5.89
C ASN A 132 12.29 9.92 -4.68
N VAL A 133 11.60 10.58 -3.75
CA VAL A 133 10.90 9.94 -2.64
C VAL A 133 9.52 9.49 -3.12
N ARG A 134 9.23 8.22 -2.90
CA ARG A 134 7.98 7.60 -3.33
C ARG A 134 6.81 8.06 -2.47
N TYR A 135 5.70 8.40 -3.11
CA TYR A 135 4.39 8.56 -2.47
C TYR A 135 3.30 7.85 -3.30
N LEU A 136 2.15 7.64 -2.67
CA LEU A 136 0.99 7.01 -3.30
C LEU A 136 -0.03 8.09 -3.66
N LYS A 137 -0.60 8.04 -4.86
CA LYS A 137 -1.84 8.77 -5.18
C LYS A 137 -3.01 7.90 -4.78
N ILE A 138 -3.92 8.43 -3.99
CA ILE A 138 -5.04 7.70 -3.40
C ILE A 138 -6.35 8.38 -3.81
N GLN A 139 -7.29 7.58 -4.29
CA GLN A 139 -8.69 7.96 -4.33
C GLN A 139 -9.28 7.66 -2.95
N TRP A 140 -9.35 8.68 -2.11
CA TRP A 140 -9.93 8.57 -0.78
C TRP A 140 -11.44 8.45 -0.87
N SER A 141 -11.98 7.55 -0.06
CA SER A 141 -13.41 7.35 0.09
C SER A 141 -14.04 8.51 0.87
N SER A 142 -15.33 8.74 0.62
CA SER A 142 -16.14 9.51 1.57
C SER A 142 -16.25 8.74 2.89
N GLN A 143 -16.57 9.44 3.98
CA GLN A 143 -16.62 8.82 5.30
C GLN A 143 -17.86 7.93 5.50
N GLU A 144 -18.87 8.11 4.65
CA GLU A 144 -20.15 7.40 4.70
C GLU A 144 -20.16 6.12 3.84
N GLU A 145 -19.18 5.96 2.95
CA GLU A 145 -19.08 4.76 2.13
C GLU A 145 -18.73 3.53 2.97
N ILE A 146 -19.26 2.39 2.54
CA ILE A 146 -19.00 1.08 3.14
C ILE A 146 -17.67 0.55 2.62
N ILE A 147 -16.89 -0.05 3.52
CA ILE A 147 -15.65 -0.76 3.21
C ILE A 147 -15.85 -2.26 3.40
N GLU A 148 -15.52 -3.04 2.38
CA GLU A 148 -15.42 -4.49 2.50
C GLU A 148 -13.98 -4.85 2.92
N VAL A 149 -13.85 -5.66 3.97
CA VAL A 149 -12.56 -6.13 4.49
C VAL A 149 -12.64 -7.62 4.81
N PRO A 150 -11.53 -8.37 4.76
CA PRO A 150 -11.50 -9.76 5.20
C PRO A 150 -12.03 -9.91 6.63
N LEU A 151 -12.71 -11.03 6.86
CA LEU A 151 -13.29 -11.37 8.16
C LEU A 151 -12.19 -11.46 9.22
N MET A 152 -12.09 -10.46 10.10
CA MET A 152 -11.07 -10.41 11.16
C MET A 152 -11.52 -11.13 12.44
N GLY A 153 -12.08 -12.34 12.30
CA GLY A 153 -12.53 -13.17 13.42
C GLY A 153 -13.83 -12.69 14.10
N CYS A 154 -14.70 -12.04 13.32
CA CYS A 154 -16.05 -11.63 13.73
C CYS A 154 -17.07 -12.49 12.97
N ASN A 155 -17.33 -13.70 13.47
CA ASN A 155 -18.10 -14.74 12.77
C ASN A 155 -19.58 -14.80 13.21
N SER A 156 -19.95 -14.02 14.24
CA SER A 156 -21.26 -14.07 14.88
C SER A 156 -22.03 -12.78 14.64
N THR A 157 -23.35 -12.84 14.77
CA THR A 157 -24.22 -11.65 14.71
C THR A 157 -23.82 -10.58 15.73
N VAL A 158 -23.35 -11.00 16.91
CA VAL A 158 -22.78 -10.13 17.93
C VAL A 158 -21.44 -10.72 18.39
N ASP A 159 -20.36 -10.03 18.05
CA ASP A 159 -19.01 -10.36 18.51
C ASP A 159 -18.57 -9.38 19.59
N ILE A 160 -18.81 -9.72 20.86
CA ILE A 160 -18.31 -8.94 22.00
C ILE A 160 -16.85 -9.34 22.25
N LYS A 161 -15.90 -8.50 21.84
CA LYS A 161 -14.49 -8.67 22.18
C LYS A 161 -14.15 -7.79 23.40
N ASN A 162 -13.95 -8.42 24.55
CA ASN A 162 -13.56 -7.70 25.77
C ASN A 162 -12.07 -7.32 25.72
N ARG A 163 -11.77 -6.08 26.15
CA ARG A 163 -10.39 -5.66 26.43
C ARG A 163 -9.90 -6.45 27.65
N LEU A 164 -9.10 -7.48 27.46
CA LEU A 164 -8.28 -7.99 28.57
C LEU A 164 -7.34 -6.85 29.00
N TYR A 165 -7.36 -6.52 30.30
CA TYR A 165 -6.63 -5.40 30.90
C TYR A 165 -5.12 -5.58 30.91
#